data_AF-A0A0F0CJV4-F1
#
_entry.id   AF-A0A0F0CJV4-F1
#
_cell.length_a   1.000
_cell.length_b   1.000
_cell.length_c   1.000
_cell.angle_alpha   90.00
_cell.angle_beta   90.00
_cell.angle_gamma   90.00
#
_symmetry.space_group_name_H-M   'P 1'
#
loop_
_entity.id
_entity.type
_entity.pdbx_description
1 polymer ?
#
loop_
_entity_poly.entity_id
_entity_poly.type
_entity_poly.pdbx_seq_one_letter_code
_entity_poly.pdbx_strand_id
1 'polypeptide(L)'
;MRNFLSGGFKDNTSLEKGVLTGILRVSKEFIFSGMNNLGVFTILSAEFNDKFGLTGEEVQKLLIDYNLDNKFDDVRAWYNGYNFEGVTIYNPWSIINYAASLKKVLKPYWANSSDNKLIEDSLTHNGKELKNELLALLNGENIVKTLKENITFEDLEKHEDMLWSLLLFSGYLTASFSHKNNREINFYNLSAPNLEVRTLYYDLLMRWFDKRMERDKQELMLEALEKGNIEDFEFYFSEFVLNSFSYFDTGGEHAEKVYKSFVLGLFVLLADKYELENEREAGAGRCDLILIPKDKNKLGIIIEFKKVDARKKEKMPQAVKAAFKQIEEKQYDVILKSRGIEKIKKLAIVFQGKKVWVREGQINSV
;
A
#
# COMPACT_ATOMS: atom_id res chain seq x y z
N MET A 1 9.87 21.88 20.91
CA MET A 1 8.99 22.90 20.27
C MET A 1 8.36 23.87 21.29
N ARG A 2 7.72 23.39 22.38
CA ARG A 2 7.11 24.25 23.42
C ARG A 2 8.00 25.38 23.95
N ASN A 3 9.23 25.07 24.38
CA ASN A 3 10.14 26.07 24.96
C ASN A 3 10.59 27.11 23.93
N PHE A 4 10.83 26.68 22.69
CA PHE A 4 11.20 27.55 21.58
C PHE A 4 10.10 28.56 21.28
N LEU A 5 8.85 28.10 21.11
CA LEU A 5 7.72 28.99 20.83
C LEU A 5 7.37 29.86 22.04
N SER A 6 7.40 29.31 23.26
CA SER A 6 7.07 30.10 24.46
C SER A 6 8.10 31.21 24.71
N GLY A 7 9.40 30.93 24.58
CA GLY A 7 10.43 31.96 24.71
C GLY A 7 10.46 32.96 23.55
N GLY A 8 10.02 32.55 22.36
CA GLY A 8 9.96 33.42 21.19
C GLY A 8 8.78 34.39 21.19
N PHE A 9 7.59 33.94 21.58
CA PHE A 9 6.35 34.72 21.44
C PHE A 9 5.84 35.34 22.75
N LYS A 10 5.96 34.64 23.87
CA LYS A 10 5.35 35.09 25.13
C LYS A 10 6.26 36.09 25.82
N ASP A 11 5.68 37.22 26.25
CA ASP A 11 6.36 38.30 26.99
C ASP A 11 7.61 38.86 26.26
N ASN A 12 7.71 38.66 24.94
CA ASN A 12 8.82 39.14 24.14
C ASN A 12 8.60 40.61 23.77
N THR A 13 9.28 41.51 24.49
CA THR A 13 9.19 42.97 24.30
C THR A 13 9.77 43.45 22.97
N SER A 14 10.48 42.60 22.24
CA SER A 14 11.06 42.94 20.93
C SER A 14 10.19 42.47 19.75
N LEU A 15 9.07 41.79 20.00
CA LEU A 15 8.20 41.25 18.97
C LEU A 15 6.82 41.93 18.99
N GLU A 16 6.54 42.72 17.96
CA GLU A 16 5.22 43.38 17.78
C GLU A 16 4.12 42.37 17.38
N LYS A 17 4.44 41.43 16.47
CA LYS A 17 3.49 40.42 15.99
C LYS A 17 4.19 39.15 15.50
N GLY A 18 3.57 38.01 15.77
CA GLY A 18 3.96 36.69 15.31
C GLY A 18 2.88 36.01 14.48
N VAL A 19 3.25 35.35 13.39
CA VAL A 19 2.34 34.50 12.61
C VAL A 19 2.99 33.12 12.48
N LEU A 20 2.21 32.09 12.77
CA LEU A 20 2.60 30.69 12.59
C LEU A 20 1.67 30.06 11.57
N THR A 21 2.24 29.49 10.51
CA THR A 21 1.51 28.78 9.47
C THR A 21 1.93 27.31 9.45
N GLY A 22 1.01 26.44 9.05
CA GLY A 22 1.23 25.01 9.00
C GLY A 22 0.00 24.30 8.47
N ILE A 23 0.16 23.03 8.09
CA ILE A 23 -0.92 22.17 7.61
C ILE A 23 -1.86 21.80 8.76
N LEU A 24 -1.27 21.44 9.90
CA LEU A 24 -2.00 21.09 11.12
C LEU A 24 -1.81 22.16 12.18
N ARG A 25 -2.85 22.33 12.99
CA ARG A 25 -2.81 23.19 14.16
C ARG A 25 -1.76 22.69 15.16
N VAL A 26 -1.00 23.61 15.74
CA VAL A 26 -0.14 23.30 16.89
C VAL A 26 -1.04 22.98 18.09
N SER A 27 -0.96 21.75 18.57
CA SER A 27 -1.74 21.28 19.73
C SER A 27 -1.43 22.12 20.96
N LYS A 28 -2.49 22.55 21.66
CA LYS A 28 -2.40 23.26 22.93
C LYS A 28 -2.34 22.20 24.02
N GLU A 29 -1.21 22.03 24.71
CA GLU A 29 -1.21 21.30 25.98
C GLU A 29 -1.95 22.17 27.01
N PHE A 30 -3.25 21.91 27.18
CA PHE A 30 -4.20 22.77 27.92
C PHE A 30 -3.89 22.95 29.41
N ILE A 31 -3.00 22.16 29.99
CA ILE A 31 -2.74 22.12 31.44
C ILE A 31 -1.55 22.98 31.89
N PHE A 32 -0.76 23.56 30.97
CA PHE A 32 0.41 24.38 31.34
C PHE A 32 0.39 25.76 30.70
N SER A 33 0.69 26.80 31.48
CA SER A 33 0.60 28.23 31.16
C SER A 33 1.68 28.76 30.21
N GLY A 34 2.18 27.94 29.27
CA GLY A 34 3.16 28.34 28.25
C GLY A 34 2.57 29.33 27.24
N MET A 35 2.68 29.03 25.94
CA MET A 35 1.95 29.81 24.92
C MET A 35 0.43 29.63 25.07
N ASN A 36 -0.27 30.71 25.44
CA ASN A 36 -1.72 30.77 25.56
C ASN A 36 -2.30 31.90 24.67
N ASN A 37 -3.63 31.96 24.55
CA ASN A 37 -4.37 33.04 23.87
C ASN A 37 -4.05 33.28 22.38
N LEU A 38 -3.53 32.28 21.66
CA LEU A 38 -3.35 32.37 20.20
C LEU A 38 -4.69 32.44 19.48
N GLY A 39 -4.84 33.41 18.58
CA GLY A 39 -5.83 33.39 17.51
C GLY A 39 -5.51 32.26 16.55
N VAL A 40 -6.48 31.39 16.28
CA VAL A 40 -6.32 30.24 15.40
C VAL A 40 -7.38 30.35 14.33
N PHE A 41 -6.93 30.42 13.09
CA PHE A 41 -7.78 30.53 11.91
C PHE A 41 -7.44 29.34 11.01
N THR A 42 -8.45 28.55 10.70
CA THR A 42 -8.33 27.37 9.84
C THR A 42 -9.13 27.58 8.56
N ILE A 43 -9.06 26.63 7.65
CA ILE A 43 -9.86 26.64 6.42
C ILE A 43 -11.38 26.55 6.65
N LEU A 44 -11.81 26.31 7.89
CA LEU A 44 -13.21 26.34 8.34
C LEU A 44 -13.57 27.67 9.03
N SER A 45 -12.65 28.63 9.08
CA SER A 45 -12.88 29.98 9.62
C SER A 45 -13.22 30.93 8.47
N ALA A 46 -14.18 31.82 8.68
CA ALA A 46 -14.52 32.84 7.69
C ALA A 46 -13.41 33.91 7.62
N GLU A 47 -12.72 34.16 8.73
CA GLU A 47 -11.56 35.03 8.77
C GLU A 47 -10.41 34.45 7.95
N PHE A 48 -9.86 35.26 7.06
CA PHE A 48 -8.73 34.91 6.18
C PHE A 48 -9.03 33.76 5.20
N ASN A 49 -10.29 33.43 4.95
CA ASN A 49 -10.70 32.38 4.02
C ASN A 49 -10.21 32.61 2.57
N ASP A 50 -9.86 33.85 2.23
CA ASP A 50 -9.25 34.25 0.95
C ASP A 50 -7.72 34.30 0.96
N LYS A 51 -7.05 33.94 2.07
CA LYS A 51 -5.59 34.08 2.24
C LYS A 51 -4.81 32.77 2.22
N PHE A 52 -5.49 31.62 2.16
CA PHE A 52 -4.86 30.29 2.19
C PHE A 52 -4.53 29.73 0.80
N GLY A 53 -4.76 30.49 -0.27
CA GLY A 53 -4.42 30.09 -1.64
C GLY A 53 -4.66 31.23 -2.64
N LEU A 54 -5.01 30.89 -3.88
CA LEU A 54 -5.35 31.88 -4.91
C LEU A 54 -6.87 31.95 -5.11
N THR A 55 -7.41 33.15 -5.20
CA THR A 55 -8.80 33.39 -5.61
C THR A 55 -8.99 33.17 -7.11
N GLY A 56 -10.24 32.97 -7.55
CA GLY A 56 -10.54 32.84 -8.97
C GLY A 56 -10.11 34.05 -9.82
N GLU A 57 -10.20 35.27 -9.26
CA GLU A 57 -9.76 36.50 -9.91
C GLU A 57 -8.23 36.54 -10.08
N GLU A 58 -7.48 36.16 -9.05
CA GLU A 58 -6.02 36.07 -9.11
C GLU A 58 -5.55 35.01 -10.11
N VAL A 59 -6.22 33.85 -10.16
CA VAL A 59 -5.93 32.81 -11.15
C VAL A 59 -6.22 33.31 -12.56
N GLN A 60 -7.37 33.94 -12.79
CA GLN A 60 -7.72 34.47 -14.11
C GLN A 60 -6.69 35.51 -14.58
N LYS A 61 -6.31 36.44 -13.69
CA LYS A 61 -5.28 37.43 -13.98
C LYS A 61 -3.94 36.77 -14.31
N LEU A 62 -3.51 35.80 -13.51
CA LEU A 62 -2.26 35.06 -13.74
C LEU A 62 -2.28 34.36 -15.10
N LEU A 63 -3.39 33.73 -15.50
CA LEU A 63 -3.49 33.09 -16.82
C LEU A 63 -3.41 34.12 -17.96
N ILE A 64 -4.03 35.29 -17.81
CA ILE A 64 -3.94 36.37 -18.80
C ILE A 64 -2.48 36.85 -18.94
N ASP A 65 -1.79 37.08 -17.82
CA ASP A 65 -0.39 37.54 -17.81
C ASP A 65 0.56 36.54 -18.52
N TYR A 66 0.18 35.26 -18.57
CA TYR A 66 0.92 34.19 -19.26
C TYR A 66 0.36 33.83 -20.65
N ASN A 67 -0.60 34.59 -21.19
CA ASN A 67 -1.29 34.34 -22.47
C ASN A 67 -2.00 32.97 -22.52
N LEU A 68 -2.73 32.63 -21.46
CA LEU A 68 -3.49 31.38 -21.26
C LEU A 68 -4.97 31.64 -20.93
N ASP A 69 -5.51 32.78 -21.32
CA ASP A 69 -6.88 33.22 -21.05
C ASP A 69 -7.93 32.18 -21.51
N ASN A 70 -7.69 31.54 -22.66
CA ASN A 70 -8.55 30.49 -23.21
C ASN A 70 -8.49 29.15 -22.47
N LYS A 71 -7.68 29.02 -21.41
CA LYS A 71 -7.52 27.79 -20.61
C LYS A 71 -8.19 27.85 -19.24
N PHE A 72 -8.88 28.94 -18.92
CA PHE A 72 -9.42 29.13 -17.57
C PHE A 72 -10.42 28.05 -17.16
N ASP A 73 -11.33 27.60 -18.04
CA ASP A 73 -12.29 26.54 -17.69
C ASP A 73 -11.61 25.18 -17.47
N ASP A 74 -10.58 24.86 -18.25
CA ASP A 74 -9.78 23.65 -18.06
C ASP A 74 -9.02 23.69 -16.72
N VAL A 75 -8.38 24.83 -16.42
CA VAL A 75 -7.68 25.10 -15.15
C VAL A 75 -8.64 25.03 -13.98
N ARG A 76 -9.86 25.56 -14.16
CA ARG A 76 -10.94 25.47 -13.18
C ARG A 76 -11.29 24.02 -12.91
N ALA A 77 -11.57 23.21 -13.94
CA ALA A 77 -11.90 21.80 -13.73
C ALA A 77 -10.79 21.03 -12.99
N TRP A 78 -9.52 21.33 -13.27
CA TRP A 78 -8.38 20.62 -12.70
C TRP A 78 -7.98 21.04 -11.30
N TYR A 79 -8.05 22.33 -10.97
CA TYR A 79 -7.42 22.88 -9.77
C TYR A 79 -8.36 23.69 -8.88
N ASN A 80 -9.60 23.96 -9.33
CA ASN A 80 -10.62 24.66 -8.53
C ASN A 80 -11.37 23.71 -7.60
N GLY A 81 -11.74 24.17 -6.40
CA GLY A 81 -12.82 23.51 -5.65
C GLY A 81 -12.61 23.44 -4.15
N TYR A 82 -11.65 24.19 -3.61
CA TYR A 82 -11.55 24.35 -2.16
C TYR A 82 -12.52 25.44 -1.71
N ASN A 83 -13.61 25.04 -1.08
CA ASN A 83 -14.51 25.95 -0.38
C ASN A 83 -13.98 26.22 1.04
N PHE A 84 -13.54 27.45 1.28
CA PHE A 84 -13.21 27.96 2.61
C PHE A 84 -14.30 28.97 3.00
N GLU A 85 -15.29 28.52 3.77
CA GLU A 85 -16.41 29.34 4.27
C GLU A 85 -17.03 30.27 3.21
N GLY A 86 -17.38 29.69 2.05
CA GLY A 86 -18.05 30.37 0.94
C GLY A 86 -17.11 30.99 -0.10
N VAL A 87 -15.81 31.05 0.18
CA VAL A 87 -14.80 31.52 -0.79
C VAL A 87 -14.15 30.33 -1.47
N THR A 88 -14.12 30.38 -2.81
CA THR A 88 -13.50 29.35 -3.61
C THR A 88 -12.03 29.65 -3.84
N ILE A 89 -11.17 28.73 -3.43
CA ILE A 89 -9.72 28.85 -3.44
C ILE A 89 -9.09 27.78 -4.33
N TYR A 90 -8.01 28.16 -5.00
CA TYR A 90 -7.17 27.30 -5.83
C TYR A 90 -5.85 27.00 -5.13
N ASN A 91 -5.33 25.79 -5.35
CA ASN A 91 -4.00 25.41 -4.87
C ASN A 91 -2.92 26.22 -5.62
N PRO A 92 -2.10 27.04 -4.93
CA PRO A 92 -1.11 27.88 -5.60
C PRO A 92 -0.04 27.08 -6.34
N TRP A 93 0.38 25.94 -5.79
CA TRP A 93 1.44 25.10 -6.37
C TRP A 93 0.99 24.54 -7.72
N SER A 94 -0.23 24.02 -7.82
CA SER A 94 -0.75 23.48 -9.07
C SER A 94 -0.90 24.54 -10.15
N ILE A 95 -1.41 25.73 -9.80
CA ILE A 95 -1.55 26.86 -10.73
C ILE A 95 -0.20 27.36 -11.24
N ILE A 96 0.77 27.59 -10.33
CA ILE A 96 2.11 28.07 -10.69
C ILE A 96 2.81 27.06 -11.60
N ASN A 97 2.76 25.77 -11.27
CA ASN A 97 3.43 24.76 -12.09
C ASN A 97 2.77 24.53 -13.45
N TYR A 98 1.43 24.66 -13.53
CA TYR A 98 0.73 24.67 -14.81
C TYR A 98 1.18 25.86 -15.67
N ALA A 99 1.14 27.07 -15.11
CA ALA A 99 1.52 28.29 -15.80
C ALA A 99 3.01 28.32 -16.18
N ALA A 100 3.91 27.75 -15.36
CA ALA A 100 5.34 27.66 -15.65
C ALA A 100 5.70 26.54 -16.64
N SER A 101 4.83 25.54 -16.84
CA SER A 101 5.12 24.41 -17.74
C SER A 101 5.27 24.86 -19.18
N LEU A 102 6.32 24.40 -19.87
CA LEU A 102 6.53 24.69 -21.29
C LEU A 102 5.43 24.11 -22.18
N LYS A 103 4.91 22.93 -21.81
CA LYS A 103 3.90 22.20 -22.59
C LYS A 103 2.45 22.53 -22.18
N LYS A 104 2.26 23.35 -21.13
CA LYS A 104 0.93 23.72 -20.57
C LYS A 104 0.02 22.51 -20.36
N VAL A 105 0.58 21.45 -19.78
CA VAL A 105 -0.12 20.17 -19.57
C VAL A 105 -0.86 20.22 -18.25
N LEU A 106 -2.16 19.90 -18.28
CA LEU A 106 -2.95 19.66 -17.09
C LEU A 106 -2.57 18.30 -16.53
N LYS A 107 -2.14 18.26 -15.27
CA LYS A 107 -1.74 17.04 -14.58
C LYS A 107 -1.71 17.26 -13.07
N PRO A 108 -1.63 16.19 -12.26
CA PRO A 108 -1.48 16.33 -10.83
C PRO A 108 -0.08 16.90 -10.50
N TYR A 109 -0.01 18.17 -10.11
CA TYR A 109 1.23 18.87 -9.78
C TYR A 109 1.54 18.84 -8.28
N TRP A 110 0.52 18.99 -7.45
CA TRP A 110 0.61 18.91 -6.00
C TRP A 110 0.57 17.45 -5.53
N ALA A 111 -0.38 16.67 -6.06
CA ALA A 111 -0.59 15.27 -5.69
C ALA A 111 0.64 14.36 -5.94
N ASN A 112 1.50 14.71 -6.90
CA ASN A 112 2.75 13.98 -7.20
C ASN A 112 3.91 14.32 -6.24
N SER A 113 3.74 15.32 -5.38
CA SER A 113 4.75 15.75 -4.42
C SER A 113 4.49 15.27 -2.98
N SER A 114 3.34 14.64 -2.73
CA SER A 114 2.92 14.19 -1.40
C SER A 114 3.24 12.71 -1.14
N ASP A 115 3.77 12.41 0.06
CA ASP A 115 3.89 11.04 0.54
C ASP A 115 2.51 10.53 0.99
N ASN A 116 1.85 9.76 0.12
CA ASN A 116 0.49 9.27 0.35
C ASN A 116 0.45 7.97 1.18
N LYS A 117 1.58 7.56 1.76
CA LYS A 117 1.72 6.30 2.50
C LYS A 117 0.71 6.17 3.64
N LEU A 118 0.38 7.24 4.34
CA LEU A 118 -0.60 7.20 5.43
C LEU A 118 -2.00 6.77 4.94
N ILE A 119 -2.40 7.21 3.75
CA ILE A 119 -3.68 6.83 3.14
C ILE A 119 -3.63 5.36 2.70
N GLU A 120 -2.52 4.93 2.10
CA GLU A 120 -2.31 3.54 1.68
C GLU A 120 -2.30 2.57 2.87
N ASP A 121 -1.63 2.93 3.96
CA ASP A 121 -1.57 2.14 5.18
C ASP A 121 -2.97 2.02 5.79
N SER A 122 -3.73 3.12 5.84
CA SER A 122 -5.12 3.13 6.31
C SER A 122 -6.04 2.23 5.47
N LEU A 123 -5.88 2.25 4.14
CA LEU A 123 -6.62 1.36 3.22
C LEU A 123 -6.28 -0.12 3.39
N THR A 124 -5.06 -0.42 3.83
CA THR A 124 -4.60 -1.81 4.02
C THR A 124 -5.15 -2.42 5.31
N HIS A 125 -5.27 -1.63 6.37
CA HIS A 125 -5.70 -2.12 7.69
C HIS A 125 -7.24 -2.23 7.81
N ASN A 126 -8.01 -1.24 7.33
CA ASN A 126 -9.46 -1.13 7.60
C ASN A 126 -10.33 -1.06 6.31
N GLY A 127 -9.85 -1.70 5.25
CA GLY A 127 -10.13 -1.37 3.83
C GLY A 127 -11.52 -1.58 3.23
N LYS A 128 -12.61 -1.80 3.98
CA LYS A 128 -13.96 -1.93 3.37
C LYS A 128 -14.77 -0.62 3.43
N GLU A 129 -14.85 0.01 4.59
CA GLU A 129 -15.63 1.24 4.77
C GLU A 129 -14.94 2.43 4.11
N LEU A 130 -13.68 2.68 4.46
CA LEU A 130 -12.85 3.71 3.85
C LEU A 130 -12.81 3.60 2.32
N LYS A 131 -12.79 2.38 1.78
CA LYS A 131 -12.84 2.14 0.33
C LYS A 131 -14.14 2.65 -0.29
N ASN A 132 -15.29 2.30 0.30
CA ASN A 132 -16.58 2.73 -0.23
C ASN A 132 -16.69 4.26 -0.19
N GLU A 133 -16.13 4.89 0.85
CA GLU A 133 -16.08 6.34 0.99
C GLU A 133 -15.16 6.99 -0.04
N LEU A 134 -13.96 6.46 -0.28
CA LEU A 134 -13.09 6.93 -1.35
C LEU A 134 -13.70 6.74 -2.75
N LEU A 135 -14.43 5.64 -2.98
CA LEU A 135 -15.17 5.41 -4.23
C LEU A 135 -16.30 6.43 -4.42
N ALA A 136 -17.05 6.74 -3.36
CA ALA A 136 -18.08 7.77 -3.38
C ALA A 136 -17.45 9.13 -3.76
N LEU A 137 -16.34 9.51 -3.11
CA LEU A 137 -15.60 10.73 -3.41
C LEU A 137 -15.09 10.78 -4.86
N LEU A 138 -14.59 9.65 -5.38
CA LEU A 138 -14.14 9.53 -6.77
C LEU A 138 -15.30 9.72 -7.77
N ASN A 139 -16.47 9.17 -7.47
CA ASN A 139 -17.70 9.34 -8.25
C ASN A 139 -18.32 10.74 -8.11
N GLY A 140 -17.81 11.56 -7.19
CA GLY A 140 -18.26 12.92 -6.95
C GLY A 140 -19.45 13.03 -6.02
N GLU A 141 -19.69 11.98 -5.25
CA GLU A 141 -20.62 11.98 -4.14
C GLU A 141 -19.97 12.62 -2.91
N ASN A 142 -20.81 13.04 -1.97
CA ASN A 142 -20.38 13.59 -0.69
C ASN A 142 -20.42 12.51 0.38
N ILE A 143 -19.45 12.52 1.28
CA ILE A 143 -19.51 11.76 2.53
C ILE A 143 -19.78 12.71 3.70
N VAL A 144 -20.55 12.27 4.70
CA VAL A 144 -20.91 13.11 5.85
C VAL A 144 -20.09 12.69 7.06
N LYS A 145 -19.24 13.59 7.56
CA LYS A 145 -18.34 13.32 8.69
C LYS A 145 -18.29 14.47 9.68
N THR A 146 -17.89 14.17 10.91
CA THR A 146 -17.50 15.18 11.90
C THR A 146 -16.02 15.50 11.72
N LEU A 147 -15.65 16.76 11.94
CA LEU A 147 -14.26 17.21 11.80
C LEU A 147 -13.69 17.63 13.17
N LYS A 148 -12.42 17.31 13.40
CA LYS A 148 -11.65 17.82 14.55
C LYS A 148 -10.49 18.66 14.08
N GLU A 149 -10.42 19.89 14.56
CA GLU A 149 -9.32 20.83 14.22
C GLU A 149 -8.05 20.58 15.05
N ASN A 150 -8.16 19.86 16.17
CA ASN A 150 -7.02 19.47 17.01
C ASN A 150 -6.72 17.99 16.77
N ILE A 151 -5.77 17.70 15.88
CA ILE A 151 -5.34 16.33 15.55
C ILE A 151 -3.91 16.16 16.04
N THR A 152 -3.63 15.09 16.77
CA THR A 152 -2.25 14.65 17.03
C THR A 152 -1.93 13.40 16.22
N PHE A 153 -0.64 13.12 15.98
CA PHE A 153 -0.23 11.89 15.30
C PHE A 153 -0.65 10.63 16.07
N GLU A 154 -0.67 10.69 17.40
CA GLU A 154 -1.14 9.58 18.23
C GLU A 154 -2.66 9.33 18.09
N ASP A 155 -3.45 10.39 17.83
CA ASP A 155 -4.88 10.25 17.56
C ASP A 155 -5.14 9.55 16.20
N LEU A 156 -4.26 9.73 15.21
CA LEU A 156 -4.39 9.12 13.88
C LEU A 156 -4.24 7.60 13.91
N GLU A 157 -3.41 7.06 14.80
CA GLU A 157 -3.25 5.61 14.96
C GLU A 157 -4.45 4.96 15.67
N LYS A 158 -5.19 5.74 16.47
CA LYS A 158 -6.23 5.22 17.38
C LYS A 158 -7.66 5.50 16.90
N HIS A 159 -7.86 6.49 16.02
CA HIS A 159 -9.19 6.97 15.64
C HIS A 159 -9.30 7.23 14.14
N GLU A 160 -10.04 6.36 13.43
CA GLU A 160 -10.30 6.49 11.99
C GLU A 160 -10.97 7.82 11.60
N ASP A 161 -11.83 8.37 12.46
CA ASP A 161 -12.50 9.65 12.23
C ASP A 161 -11.51 10.83 12.07
N MET A 162 -10.28 10.70 12.58
CA MET A 162 -9.25 11.72 12.45
C MET A 162 -8.66 11.78 11.04
N LEU A 163 -8.70 10.66 10.29
CA LEU A 163 -8.20 10.60 8.92
C LEU A 163 -8.91 11.62 8.04
N TRP A 164 -10.24 11.72 8.14
CA TRP A 164 -11.02 12.68 7.35
C TRP A 164 -10.67 14.13 7.66
N SER A 165 -10.38 14.42 8.92
CA SER A 165 -9.92 15.76 9.33
C SER A 165 -8.52 16.05 8.79
N LEU A 166 -7.59 15.09 8.85
CA LEU A 166 -6.25 15.21 8.29
C LEU A 166 -6.29 15.42 6.78
N LEU A 167 -7.08 14.61 6.07
CA LEU A 167 -7.26 14.71 4.62
C LEU A 167 -7.78 16.09 4.22
N LEU A 168 -8.74 16.64 4.96
CA LEU A 168 -9.24 17.99 4.73
C LEU A 168 -8.15 19.06 4.91
N PHE A 169 -7.50 19.09 6.08
CA PHE A 169 -6.46 20.11 6.36
C PHE A 169 -5.22 19.98 5.47
N SER A 170 -4.98 18.79 4.93
CA SER A 170 -3.89 18.53 4.00
C SER A 170 -4.26 18.82 2.54
N GLY A 171 -5.50 19.20 2.23
CA GLY A 171 -5.94 19.57 0.89
C GLY A 171 -6.39 18.39 0.01
N TYR A 172 -6.66 17.21 0.58
CA TYR A 172 -7.28 16.11 -0.16
C TYR A 172 -8.81 16.22 -0.22
N LEU A 173 -9.42 17.09 0.58
CA LEU A 173 -10.88 17.27 0.60
C LEU A 173 -11.22 18.76 0.61
N THR A 174 -12.45 19.05 0.23
CA THR A 174 -13.13 20.28 0.61
C THR A 174 -14.33 19.94 1.48
N ALA A 175 -14.76 20.90 2.31
CA ALA A 175 -15.87 20.72 3.23
C ALA A 175 -16.93 21.80 3.02
N SER A 176 -18.18 21.44 3.24
CA SER A 176 -19.29 22.39 3.41
C SER A 176 -20.13 21.97 4.60
N PHE A 177 -20.67 22.95 5.34
CA PHE A 177 -21.54 22.66 6.47
C PHE A 177 -22.76 21.84 6.01
N SER A 178 -23.06 20.76 6.74
CA SER A 178 -24.20 19.90 6.46
C SER A 178 -25.33 20.19 7.45
N HIS A 179 -25.14 19.81 8.70
CA HIS A 179 -26.12 20.00 9.77
C HIS A 179 -25.43 19.95 11.13
N LYS A 180 -26.19 20.31 12.17
CA LYS A 180 -25.78 20.18 13.56
C LYS A 180 -26.72 19.19 14.25
N ASN A 181 -26.16 18.28 15.04
CA ASN A 181 -27.00 17.35 15.81
C ASN A 181 -27.47 17.97 17.14
N ASN A 182 -28.34 17.26 17.85
CA ASN A 182 -28.89 17.68 19.15
C ASN A 182 -27.85 17.85 20.27
N ARG A 183 -26.58 17.43 20.04
CA ARG A 183 -25.46 17.60 20.97
C ARG A 183 -24.55 18.75 20.57
N GLU A 184 -25.02 19.63 19.68
CA GLU A 184 -24.26 20.75 19.15
C GLU A 184 -22.99 20.34 18.38
N ILE A 185 -22.94 19.11 17.84
CA ILE A 185 -21.83 18.62 17.02
C ILE A 185 -22.12 18.96 15.55
N ASN A 186 -21.16 19.61 14.89
CA ASN A 186 -21.23 19.95 13.47
C ASN A 186 -20.86 18.75 12.59
N PHE A 187 -21.64 18.54 11.55
CA PHE A 187 -21.38 17.60 10.46
C PHE A 187 -21.11 18.37 9.18
N TYR A 188 -20.22 17.81 8.36
CA TYR A 188 -19.77 18.42 7.12
C TYR A 188 -19.91 17.43 5.96
N ASN A 189 -20.35 17.94 4.82
CA ASN A 189 -20.27 17.22 3.55
C ASN A 189 -18.84 17.38 3.04
N LEU A 190 -18.13 16.26 2.90
CA LEU A 190 -16.77 16.21 2.36
C LEU A 190 -16.82 15.69 0.92
N SER A 191 -16.05 16.33 0.04
CA SER A 191 -15.94 15.95 -1.36
C SER A 191 -14.51 16.12 -1.88
N ALA A 192 -14.17 15.40 -2.95
CA ALA A 192 -12.94 15.68 -3.68
C ALA A 192 -13.05 17.05 -4.38
N PRO A 193 -12.11 17.99 -4.15
CA PRO A 193 -12.25 19.36 -4.61
C PRO A 193 -12.21 19.46 -6.14
N ASN A 194 -11.36 18.68 -6.80
CA ASN A 194 -11.05 18.85 -8.22
C ASN A 194 -10.58 17.55 -8.89
N LEU A 195 -10.32 17.61 -10.21
CA LEU A 195 -9.84 16.44 -10.97
C LEU A 195 -8.44 15.98 -10.55
N GLU A 196 -7.57 16.90 -10.11
CA GLU A 196 -6.24 16.55 -9.61
C GLU A 196 -6.32 15.58 -8.42
N VAL A 197 -7.15 15.88 -7.43
CA VAL A 197 -7.32 15.02 -6.24
C VAL A 197 -8.06 13.73 -6.58
N ARG A 198 -9.06 13.77 -7.48
CA ARG A 198 -9.74 12.55 -7.96
C ARG A 198 -8.79 11.60 -8.66
N THR A 199 -7.85 12.11 -9.45
CA THR A 199 -6.80 11.30 -10.11
C THR A 199 -5.96 10.58 -9.06
N LEU A 200 -5.58 11.27 -7.99
CA LEU A 200 -4.85 10.65 -6.87
C LEU A 200 -5.65 9.55 -6.17
N TYR A 201 -6.95 9.74 -5.93
CA TYR A 201 -7.80 8.69 -5.35
C TYR A 201 -7.94 7.48 -6.27
N TYR A 202 -8.08 7.70 -7.57
CA TYR A 202 -8.08 6.62 -8.56
C TYR A 202 -6.78 5.82 -8.50
N ASP A 203 -5.62 6.50 -8.54
CA ASP A 203 -4.31 5.84 -8.50
C ASP A 203 -4.06 5.08 -7.19
N LEU A 204 -4.53 5.61 -6.05
CA LEU A 204 -4.48 4.93 -4.75
C LEU A 204 -5.32 3.65 -4.75
N LEU A 205 -6.57 3.73 -5.22
CA LEU A 205 -7.46 2.57 -5.29
C LEU A 205 -6.92 1.50 -6.24
N MET A 206 -6.41 1.88 -7.41
CA MET A 206 -5.80 0.95 -8.37
C MET A 206 -4.60 0.22 -7.77
N ARG A 207 -3.67 0.95 -7.14
CA ARG A 207 -2.51 0.32 -6.47
C ARG A 207 -2.93 -0.61 -5.33
N TRP A 208 -4.00 -0.28 -4.61
CA TRP A 208 -4.57 -1.15 -3.60
C TRP A 208 -5.19 -2.42 -4.20
N PHE A 209 -5.93 -2.30 -5.31
CA PHE A 209 -6.49 -3.45 -6.03
C PHE A 209 -5.40 -4.38 -6.53
N ASP A 210 -4.33 -3.84 -7.13
CA ASP A 210 -3.20 -4.63 -7.63
C ASP A 210 -2.54 -5.42 -6.49
N LYS A 211 -2.20 -4.75 -5.38
CA LYS A 211 -1.63 -5.38 -4.18
C LYS A 211 -2.53 -6.48 -3.61
N ARG A 212 -3.86 -6.26 -3.61
CA ARG A 212 -4.82 -7.25 -3.10
C ARG A 212 -4.93 -8.45 -4.03
N MET A 213 -4.99 -8.24 -5.33
CA MET A 213 -5.04 -9.35 -6.29
C MET A 213 -3.80 -10.24 -6.20
N GLU A 214 -2.62 -9.65 -5.99
CA GLU A 214 -1.39 -10.41 -5.74
C GLU A 214 -1.48 -11.24 -4.45
N ARG A 215 -2.00 -10.65 -3.36
CA ARG A 215 -2.20 -11.36 -2.09
C ARG A 215 -3.22 -12.49 -2.22
N ASP A 216 -4.38 -12.24 -2.84
CA ASP A 216 -5.43 -13.24 -3.03
C ASP A 216 -4.89 -14.44 -3.84
N LYS A 217 -4.08 -14.20 -4.88
CA LYS A 217 -3.40 -15.26 -5.64
C LYS A 217 -2.38 -16.03 -4.82
N GLN A 218 -1.61 -15.34 -3.96
CA GLN A 218 -0.65 -15.99 -3.06
C GLN A 218 -1.35 -16.88 -2.03
N GLU A 219 -2.47 -16.43 -1.45
CA GLU A 219 -3.27 -17.22 -0.52
C GLU A 219 -3.87 -18.46 -1.21
N LEU A 220 -4.45 -18.30 -2.41
CA LEU A 220 -4.98 -19.42 -3.22
C LEU A 220 -3.91 -20.46 -3.57
N MET A 221 -2.71 -20.01 -3.92
CA MET A 221 -1.57 -20.89 -4.19
C MET A 221 -1.18 -21.71 -2.95
N LEU A 222 -1.05 -21.08 -1.79
CA LEU A 222 -0.71 -21.78 -0.54
C LEU A 222 -1.82 -22.75 -0.13
N GLU A 223 -3.09 -22.36 -0.28
CA GLU A 223 -4.24 -23.22 0.00
C GLU A 223 -4.28 -24.45 -0.93
N ALA A 224 -3.98 -24.27 -2.22
CA ALA A 224 -3.89 -25.37 -3.17
C ALA A 224 -2.82 -26.38 -2.76
N LEU A 225 -1.66 -25.91 -2.29
CA LEU A 225 -0.59 -26.77 -1.77
C LEU A 225 -1.03 -27.53 -0.51
N GLU A 226 -1.65 -26.86 0.46
CA GLU A 226 -2.17 -27.49 1.70
C GLU A 226 -3.21 -28.58 1.43
N LYS A 227 -4.09 -28.36 0.44
CA LYS A 227 -5.12 -29.31 0.02
C LYS A 227 -4.58 -30.42 -0.88
N GLY A 228 -3.32 -30.32 -1.32
CA GLY A 228 -2.70 -31.27 -2.23
C GLY A 228 -3.23 -31.17 -3.67
N ASN A 229 -3.80 -30.03 -4.05
CA ASN A 229 -4.23 -29.73 -5.42
C ASN A 229 -3.03 -29.17 -6.21
N ILE A 230 -2.26 -30.10 -6.78
CA ILE A 230 -0.96 -29.78 -7.40
C ILE A 230 -1.12 -29.02 -8.72
N GLU A 231 -2.22 -29.23 -9.45
CA GLU A 231 -2.48 -28.52 -10.70
C GLU A 231 -2.74 -27.03 -10.45
N ASP A 232 -3.61 -26.71 -9.49
CA ASP A 232 -3.88 -25.32 -9.11
C ASP A 232 -2.64 -24.66 -8.48
N PHE A 233 -1.89 -25.41 -7.67
CA PHE A 233 -0.62 -24.92 -7.14
C PHE A 233 0.37 -24.61 -8.26
N GLU A 234 0.57 -25.49 -9.26
CA GLU A 234 1.45 -25.26 -10.40
C GLU A 234 1.03 -24.01 -11.19
N PHE A 235 -0.28 -23.81 -11.40
CA PHE A 235 -0.81 -22.65 -12.11
C PHE A 235 -0.46 -21.34 -11.39
N TYR A 236 -0.88 -21.19 -10.13
CA TYR A 236 -0.65 -19.95 -9.38
C TYR A 236 0.84 -19.72 -9.07
N PHE A 237 1.59 -20.79 -8.78
CA PHE A 237 3.03 -20.69 -8.54
C PHE A 237 3.80 -20.28 -9.80
N SER A 238 3.38 -20.75 -10.97
CA SER A 238 3.96 -20.32 -12.25
C SER A 238 3.69 -18.84 -12.54
N GLU A 239 2.47 -18.35 -12.31
CA GLU A 239 2.17 -16.91 -12.42
C GLU A 239 3.02 -16.09 -11.45
N PHE A 240 3.15 -16.55 -10.21
CA PHE A 240 3.93 -15.88 -9.18
C PHE A 240 5.42 -15.79 -9.57
N VAL A 241 6.01 -16.87 -10.08
CA VAL A 241 7.41 -16.89 -10.55
C VAL A 241 7.60 -16.02 -11.80
N LEU A 242 6.63 -15.99 -12.73
CA LEU A 242 6.70 -15.14 -13.92
C LEU A 242 6.80 -13.64 -13.57
N ASN A 243 6.01 -13.22 -12.58
CA ASN A 243 5.89 -11.84 -12.12
C ASN A 243 7.02 -11.43 -11.15
N SER A 244 7.56 -12.37 -10.38
CA SER A 244 8.55 -12.06 -9.32
C SER A 244 10.00 -12.03 -9.79
N PHE A 245 10.36 -12.76 -10.86
CA PHE A 245 11.76 -12.87 -11.30
C PHE A 245 12.06 -12.01 -12.53
N SER A 246 13.22 -11.37 -12.60
CA SER A 246 13.73 -10.76 -13.83
C SER A 246 14.53 -11.78 -14.66
N TYR A 247 14.70 -11.55 -15.97
CA TYR A 247 15.47 -12.48 -16.83
C TYR A 247 16.94 -12.63 -16.35
N PHE A 248 17.47 -11.60 -15.67
CA PHE A 248 18.84 -11.57 -15.14
C PHE A 248 19.05 -12.48 -13.92
N ASP A 249 18.01 -12.76 -13.13
CA ASP A 249 18.09 -13.61 -11.93
C ASP A 249 18.17 -15.12 -12.25
N THR A 250 17.83 -15.49 -13.49
CA THR A 250 17.53 -16.89 -13.87
C THR A 250 18.61 -17.55 -14.76
N GLY A 251 19.55 -16.77 -15.29
CA GLY A 251 20.52 -17.20 -16.30
C GLY A 251 21.80 -17.87 -15.77
N GLY A 252 22.13 -17.70 -14.49
CA GLY A 252 23.40 -18.15 -13.91
C GLY A 252 23.43 -19.58 -13.36
N GLU A 253 24.63 -20.06 -13.03
CA GLU A 253 24.89 -21.35 -12.36
C GLU A 253 24.33 -21.40 -10.93
N HIS A 254 24.01 -20.25 -10.34
CA HIS A 254 23.41 -20.12 -9.00
C HIS A 254 21.90 -19.92 -8.99
N ALA A 255 21.22 -19.94 -10.15
CA ALA A 255 19.78 -19.68 -10.22
C ALA A 255 18.95 -20.64 -9.35
N GLU A 256 19.35 -21.91 -9.23
CA GLU A 256 18.68 -22.89 -8.36
C GLU A 256 18.71 -22.48 -6.88
N LYS A 257 19.82 -21.89 -6.40
CA LYS A 257 19.92 -21.36 -5.04
C LYS A 257 19.02 -20.14 -4.83
N VAL A 258 18.86 -19.31 -5.86
CA VAL A 258 17.98 -18.14 -5.85
C VAL A 258 16.51 -18.58 -5.77
N TYR A 259 16.09 -19.52 -6.62
CA TYR A 259 14.75 -20.10 -6.56
C TYR A 259 14.49 -20.75 -5.20
N LYS A 260 15.41 -21.58 -4.72
CA LYS A 260 15.28 -22.24 -3.42
C LYS A 260 15.10 -21.23 -2.29
N SER A 261 15.94 -20.18 -2.24
CA SER A 261 15.86 -19.16 -1.18
C SER A 261 14.54 -18.38 -1.23
N PHE A 262 14.07 -18.05 -2.44
CA PHE A 262 12.79 -17.38 -2.63
C PHE A 262 11.60 -18.24 -2.21
N VAL A 263 11.57 -19.50 -2.64
CA VAL A 263 10.48 -20.44 -2.32
C VAL A 263 10.47 -20.78 -0.83
N LEU A 264 11.63 -20.89 -0.18
CA LEU A 264 11.71 -21.01 1.27
C LEU A 264 11.10 -19.78 1.96
N GLY A 265 11.42 -18.57 1.50
CA GLY A 265 10.82 -17.34 2.03
C GLY A 265 9.30 -17.29 1.87
N LEU A 266 8.79 -17.82 0.76
CA LEU A 266 7.35 -17.93 0.51
C LEU A 266 6.66 -18.89 1.47
N PHE A 267 7.28 -20.03 1.75
CA PHE A 267 6.70 -21.05 2.63
C PHE A 267 6.85 -20.76 4.12
N VAL A 268 7.63 -19.74 4.52
CA VAL A 268 7.57 -19.17 5.88
C VAL A 268 6.13 -18.72 6.22
N LEU A 269 5.32 -18.32 5.23
CA LEU A 269 3.92 -17.97 5.44
C LEU A 269 3.05 -19.16 5.92
N LEU A 270 3.53 -20.39 5.77
CA LEU A 270 2.89 -21.60 6.30
C LEU A 270 3.34 -21.95 7.73
N ALA A 271 4.25 -21.20 8.34
CA ALA A 271 4.89 -21.55 9.61
C ALA A 271 3.90 -21.71 10.78
N ASP A 272 2.72 -21.10 10.72
CA ASP A 272 1.67 -21.30 11.73
C ASP A 272 1.07 -22.71 11.68
N LYS A 273 0.99 -23.31 10.48
CA LYS A 273 0.38 -24.63 10.23
C LYS A 273 1.40 -25.74 10.04
N TYR A 274 2.61 -25.40 9.60
CA TYR A 274 3.68 -26.33 9.23
C TYR A 274 4.98 -25.99 9.95
N GLU A 275 5.71 -27.03 10.35
CA GLU A 275 7.14 -26.96 10.67
C GLU A 275 7.92 -27.13 9.35
N LEU A 276 8.82 -26.18 9.09
CA LEU A 276 9.67 -26.15 7.89
C LEU A 276 11.01 -26.80 8.24
N GLU A 277 11.24 -27.98 7.68
CA GLU A 277 12.52 -28.70 7.80
C GLU A 277 13.36 -28.46 6.54
N ASN A 278 14.58 -27.97 6.74
CA ASN A 278 15.58 -27.71 5.71
C ASN A 278 16.95 -27.96 6.33
N GLU A 279 17.49 -29.16 6.18
CA GLU A 279 18.76 -29.53 6.80
C GLU A 279 19.93 -28.70 6.25
N ARG A 280 20.50 -27.87 7.12
CA ARG A 280 21.82 -27.27 6.95
C ARG A 280 22.89 -28.22 7.51
N GLU A 281 23.75 -28.69 6.60
CA GLU A 281 25.09 -29.24 6.85
C GLU A 281 25.24 -30.57 7.61
N ALA A 282 25.30 -31.69 6.87
CA ALA A 282 26.33 -32.73 7.05
C ALA A 282 26.32 -33.77 5.91
N GLY A 283 27.39 -33.80 5.11
CA GLY A 283 27.96 -35.02 4.50
C GLY A 283 27.22 -35.86 3.44
N ALA A 284 25.89 -35.92 3.37
CA ALA A 284 25.22 -36.95 2.57
C ALA A 284 23.89 -36.53 1.91
N GLY A 285 23.87 -35.48 1.08
CA GLY A 285 22.82 -35.20 0.08
C GLY A 285 21.42 -34.83 0.63
N ARG A 286 20.99 -33.60 0.38
CA ARG A 286 19.96 -32.85 1.13
C ARG A 286 18.58 -32.87 0.47
N CYS A 287 17.51 -32.90 1.27
CA CYS A 287 16.16 -32.54 0.79
C CYS A 287 16.09 -31.03 0.70
N ASP A 288 15.45 -30.49 -0.34
CA ASP A 288 15.36 -29.05 -0.43
C ASP A 288 14.36 -28.43 0.55
N LEU A 289 13.22 -29.08 0.76
CA LEU A 289 12.21 -28.64 1.72
C LEU A 289 11.27 -29.77 2.14
N ILE A 290 11.00 -29.86 3.44
CA ILE A 290 9.96 -30.72 4.00
C ILE A 290 8.98 -29.85 4.79
N LEU A 291 7.70 -29.94 4.43
CA LEU A 291 6.59 -29.33 5.14
C LEU A 291 5.96 -30.39 6.06
N ILE A 292 6.23 -30.28 7.36
CA ILE A 292 5.67 -31.17 8.39
C ILE A 292 4.45 -30.49 9.00
N PRO A 293 3.22 -30.97 8.77
CA PRO A 293 2.04 -30.34 9.33
C PRO A 293 2.02 -30.50 10.85
N LYS A 294 1.63 -29.45 11.56
CA LYS A 294 1.46 -29.52 13.02
C LYS A 294 0.26 -30.38 13.42
N ASP A 295 -0.79 -30.43 12.58
CA ASP A 295 -1.90 -31.38 12.69
C ASP A 295 -1.57 -32.64 11.89
N LYS A 296 -1.46 -33.79 12.58
CA LYS A 296 -1.04 -35.07 12.00
C LYS A 296 -2.01 -35.60 10.93
N ASN A 297 -3.26 -35.13 10.92
CA ASN A 297 -4.26 -35.53 9.94
C ASN A 297 -4.15 -34.79 8.60
N LYS A 298 -3.32 -33.74 8.56
CA LYS A 298 -3.05 -32.92 7.37
C LYS A 298 -1.93 -33.51 6.52
N LEU A 299 -1.79 -32.97 5.32
CA LEU A 299 -0.85 -33.44 4.32
C LEU A 299 0.57 -33.01 4.66
N GLY A 300 1.50 -33.97 4.76
CA GLY A 300 2.94 -33.73 4.71
C GLY A 300 3.45 -33.64 3.27
N ILE A 301 4.39 -32.74 3.03
CA ILE A 301 4.85 -32.45 1.66
C ILE A 301 6.38 -32.46 1.62
N ILE A 302 6.95 -33.23 0.71
CA ILE A 302 8.38 -33.28 0.42
C ILE A 302 8.59 -32.61 -0.93
N ILE A 303 9.46 -31.61 -1.00
CA ILE A 303 9.72 -30.85 -2.22
C ILE A 303 11.21 -30.92 -2.55
N GLU A 304 11.50 -31.31 -3.79
CA GLU A 304 12.83 -31.27 -4.38
C GLU A 304 12.84 -30.32 -5.57
N PHE A 305 13.79 -29.36 -5.59
CA PHE A 305 13.94 -28.43 -6.70
C PHE A 305 14.98 -28.95 -7.69
N LYS A 306 14.76 -28.69 -8.99
CA LYS A 306 15.78 -28.88 -10.04
C LYS A 306 15.74 -27.75 -11.05
N LYS A 307 16.90 -27.39 -11.59
CA LYS A 307 16.99 -26.56 -12.79
C LYS A 307 17.31 -27.43 -14.00
N VAL A 308 16.63 -27.19 -15.13
CA VAL A 308 16.98 -27.82 -16.41
C VAL A 308 18.33 -27.29 -16.90
N ASP A 309 19.34 -28.16 -17.03
CA ASP A 309 20.66 -27.79 -17.53
C ASP A 309 20.68 -27.67 -19.06
N ALA A 310 20.48 -26.45 -19.54
CA ALA A 310 20.54 -26.13 -20.97
C ALA A 310 21.91 -26.45 -21.59
N ARG A 311 23.01 -26.39 -20.83
CA ARG A 311 24.37 -26.71 -21.34
C ARG A 311 24.50 -28.19 -21.65
N LYS A 312 23.84 -29.05 -20.87
CA LYS A 312 23.80 -30.50 -21.07
C LYS A 312 22.69 -30.97 -22.03
N LYS A 313 21.96 -30.03 -22.65
CA LYS A 313 20.75 -30.33 -23.45
C LYS A 313 19.73 -31.17 -22.66
N GLU A 314 19.70 -31.00 -21.35
CA GLU A 314 18.75 -31.69 -20.48
C GLU A 314 17.32 -31.23 -20.80
N LYS A 315 16.36 -32.16 -20.73
CA LYS A 315 14.94 -31.85 -20.88
C LYS A 315 14.24 -31.95 -19.53
N MET A 316 13.18 -31.16 -19.33
CA MET A 316 12.37 -31.16 -18.10
C MET A 316 12.03 -32.56 -17.56
N PRO A 317 11.60 -33.56 -18.37
CA PRO A 317 11.30 -34.91 -17.85
C PRO A 317 12.52 -35.63 -17.24
N GLN A 318 13.74 -35.30 -17.66
CA GLN A 318 14.97 -35.85 -17.08
C GLN A 318 15.24 -35.25 -15.70
N ALA A 319 15.07 -33.93 -15.56
CA ALA A 319 15.19 -33.23 -14.30
C ALA A 319 14.13 -33.71 -13.27
N VAL A 320 12.88 -33.92 -13.70
CA VAL A 320 11.83 -34.52 -12.86
C VAL A 320 12.22 -35.91 -12.35
N LYS A 321 12.74 -36.77 -13.24
CA LYS A 321 13.21 -38.11 -12.85
C LYS A 321 14.36 -38.04 -11.86
N ALA A 322 15.29 -37.11 -12.05
CA ALA A 322 16.41 -36.90 -11.13
C ALA A 322 15.94 -36.44 -9.74
N ALA A 323 14.95 -35.53 -9.69
CA ALA A 323 14.34 -35.07 -8.44
C ALA A 323 13.73 -36.23 -7.65
N PHE A 324 12.87 -37.04 -8.28
CA PHE A 324 12.25 -38.18 -7.61
C PHE A 324 13.25 -39.27 -7.22
N LYS A 325 14.24 -39.56 -8.08
CA LYS A 325 15.31 -40.48 -7.74
C LYS A 325 16.02 -40.05 -6.45
N GLN A 326 16.31 -38.76 -6.30
CA GLN A 326 16.92 -38.22 -5.09
C GLN A 326 16.00 -38.34 -3.87
N ILE A 327 14.71 -38.03 -4.01
CA ILE A 327 13.73 -38.20 -2.92
C ILE A 327 13.70 -39.65 -2.42
N GLU A 328 13.69 -40.63 -3.34
CA GLU A 328 13.65 -42.06 -2.97
C GLU A 328 14.96 -42.56 -2.37
N GLU A 329 16.12 -42.25 -2.99
CA GLU A 329 17.44 -42.70 -2.50
C GLU A 329 17.76 -42.18 -1.11
N LYS A 330 17.16 -41.05 -0.73
CA LYS A 330 17.41 -40.37 0.54
C LYS A 330 16.31 -40.58 1.58
N GLN A 331 15.22 -41.25 1.20
CA GLN A 331 14.14 -41.67 2.09
C GLN A 331 13.61 -40.53 2.97
N TYR A 332 13.41 -39.33 2.38
CA TYR A 332 12.96 -38.14 3.12
C TYR A 332 11.59 -38.33 3.79
N ASP A 333 10.79 -39.29 3.33
CA ASP A 333 9.52 -39.67 3.92
C ASP A 333 9.64 -40.29 5.32
N VAL A 334 10.82 -40.81 5.70
CA VAL A 334 11.07 -41.31 7.06
C VAL A 334 10.86 -40.22 8.12
N ILE A 335 11.22 -38.96 7.81
CA ILE A 335 11.05 -37.83 8.74
C ILE A 335 9.56 -37.63 9.03
N LEU A 336 8.72 -37.54 8.00
CA LEU A 336 7.27 -37.38 8.13
C LEU A 336 6.62 -38.58 8.83
N LYS A 337 7.02 -39.81 8.45
CA LYS A 337 6.53 -41.05 9.07
C LYS A 337 6.89 -41.12 10.56
N SER A 338 8.10 -40.72 10.94
CA SER A 338 8.55 -40.73 12.35
C SER A 338 7.75 -39.75 13.23
N ARG A 339 7.22 -38.68 12.64
CA ARG A 339 6.35 -37.69 13.30
C ARG A 339 4.87 -38.13 13.31
N GLY A 340 4.54 -39.28 12.73
CA GLY A 340 3.17 -39.84 12.68
C GLY A 340 2.30 -39.24 11.58
N ILE A 341 2.90 -38.73 10.49
CA ILE A 341 2.18 -38.21 9.32
C ILE A 341 1.95 -39.34 8.32
N GLU A 342 0.69 -39.66 8.04
CA GLU A 342 0.32 -40.75 7.12
C GLU A 342 0.13 -40.27 5.68
N LYS A 343 -0.44 -39.07 5.50
CA LYS A 343 -0.68 -38.48 4.18
C LYS A 343 0.56 -37.71 3.74
N ILE A 344 1.27 -38.23 2.76
CA ILE A 344 2.51 -37.63 2.25
C ILE A 344 2.39 -37.43 0.73
N LYS A 345 2.73 -36.24 0.23
CA LYS A 345 2.97 -35.99 -1.20
C LYS A 345 4.44 -35.67 -1.44
N LYS A 346 5.01 -36.27 -2.48
CA LYS A 346 6.37 -36.00 -2.97
C LYS A 346 6.27 -35.16 -4.23
N LEU A 347 6.89 -34.00 -4.25
CA LEU A 347 6.83 -33.04 -5.35
C LEU A 347 8.21 -32.76 -5.92
N ALA A 348 8.30 -32.74 -7.25
CA ALA A 348 9.44 -32.24 -7.99
C ALA A 348 9.08 -30.89 -8.61
N ILE A 349 9.79 -29.82 -8.24
CA ILE A 349 9.61 -28.49 -8.80
C ILE A 349 10.79 -28.17 -9.72
N VAL A 350 10.52 -28.06 -11.02
CA VAL A 350 11.56 -27.93 -12.05
C VAL A 350 11.49 -26.56 -12.71
N PHE A 351 12.64 -25.87 -12.78
CA PHE A 351 12.77 -24.53 -13.36
C PHE A 351 13.51 -24.55 -14.70
N GLN A 352 13.04 -23.74 -15.66
CA GLN A 352 13.77 -23.40 -16.89
C GLN A 352 13.53 -21.93 -17.24
N GLY A 353 14.47 -21.05 -16.85
CA GLY A 353 14.23 -19.61 -16.89
C GLY A 353 12.99 -19.28 -16.05
N LYS A 354 12.05 -18.49 -16.59
CA LYS A 354 10.80 -18.19 -15.87
C LYS A 354 9.74 -19.31 -15.91
N LYS A 355 9.98 -20.42 -16.61
CA LYS A 355 9.02 -21.54 -16.66
C LYS A 355 9.24 -22.47 -15.47
N VAL A 356 8.13 -22.90 -14.89
CA VAL A 356 8.09 -23.83 -13.76
C VAL A 356 7.18 -24.99 -14.10
N TRP A 357 7.53 -26.17 -13.62
CA TRP A 357 6.68 -27.35 -13.63
C TRP A 357 6.69 -28.00 -12.26
N VAL A 358 5.52 -28.41 -11.78
CA VAL A 358 5.38 -29.16 -10.53
C VAL A 358 4.87 -30.55 -10.86
N ARG A 359 5.59 -31.58 -10.45
CA ARG A 359 5.17 -32.97 -10.68
C ARG A 359 5.00 -33.68 -9.36
N GLU A 360 3.98 -34.50 -9.27
CA GLU A 360 3.72 -35.38 -8.13
C GLU A 360 4.30 -36.77 -8.39
N GLY A 361 4.98 -37.33 -7.39
CA GLY A 361 5.50 -38.68 -7.42
C GLY A 361 4.43 -39.68 -6.99
N GLN A 362 4.20 -40.73 -7.77
CA GLN A 362 3.31 -41.81 -7.37
C GLN A 362 3.93 -42.58 -6.20
N ILE A 363 3.21 -42.69 -5.09
CA ILE A 363 3.53 -43.67 -4.05
C ILE A 363 3.19 -45.03 -4.65
N ASN A 364 4.21 -45.80 -5.01
CA ASN A 364 4.01 -47.23 -5.22
C ASN A 364 3.59 -47.81 -3.86
N SER A 365 2.29 -48.01 -3.67
CA SER A 365 1.77 -48.90 -2.64
C SER A 365 2.36 -50.29 -2.92
N VAL A 366 3.21 -50.74 -2.00
CA VAL A 366 3.81 -52.09 -1.98
C VAL A 366 2.74 -53.16 -2.08
#